data_AF-A0A2H0WLZ7-F1
#
_entry.id   AF-A0A2H0WLZ7-F1
#
_cell.length_a   1.000
_cell.length_b   1.000
_cell.length_c   1.000
_cell.angle_alpha   90.00
_cell.angle_beta   90.00
_cell.angle_gamma   90.00
#
_symmetry.space_group_name_H-M   'P 1'
#
loop_
_entity.id
_entity.type
_entity.pdbx_description
1 polymer ?
#
loop_
_entity_poly.entity_id
_entity_poly.type
_entity_poly.pdbx_seq_one_letter_code
_entity_poly.pdbx_strand_id
1 'polypeptide(L)'
;MQEKLQSIIEKSSLTESQKRLWLNFIQITPDPESLKDILDAFESDPKNLELLTDNLEKKAKALSDPDDKKWKAVVEEEKKILG
;
A
#
# COMPACT_ATOMS: atom_id res chain seq x y z
N MET A 1 2.21 -15.43 6.43
CA MET A 1 1.78 -14.02 6.52
C MET A 1 1.62 -13.42 5.13
N GLN A 2 2.70 -13.42 4.35
CA GLN A 2 2.70 -13.09 2.92
C GLN A 2 1.56 -13.76 2.14
N GLU A 3 1.38 -15.07 2.26
CA GLU A 3 0.28 -15.82 1.61
C GLU A 3 -1.12 -15.35 2.04
N LYS A 4 -1.29 -14.99 3.32
CA LYS A 4 -2.56 -14.52 3.86
C LYS A 4 -2.91 -13.14 3.28
N LEU A 5 -1.90 -12.26 3.22
CA LEU A 5 -1.98 -10.94 2.60
C LEU A 5 -2.32 -11.04 1.11
N GLN A 6 -1.62 -11.91 0.37
CA GLN A 6 -1.92 -12.21 -1.03
C GLN A 6 -3.36 -12.68 -1.21
N SER A 7 -3.84 -13.59 -0.35
CA SER A 7 -5.22 -14.09 -0.43
C SER A 7 -6.26 -12.99 -0.19
N ILE A 8 -6.02 -12.06 0.75
CA ILE A 8 -6.91 -10.91 0.99
C ILE A 8 -6.97 -10.02 -0.26
N ILE A 9 -5.81 -9.70 -0.83
CA ILE A 9 -5.72 -8.87 -2.05
C ILE A 9 -6.42 -9.55 -3.23
N GLU A 10 -6.18 -10.84 -3.48
CA GLU A 10 -6.79 -11.57 -4.59
C GLU A 10 -8.32 -11.61 -4.52
N LYS A 11 -8.87 -11.79 -3.30
CA LYS A 11 -10.32 -11.88 -3.04
C LYS A 11 -11.02 -10.52 -2.92
N SER A 12 -10.26 -9.43 -2.88
CA SER A 12 -10.81 -8.08 -2.75
C SER A 12 -11.51 -7.59 -4.03
N SER A 13 -12.28 -6.50 -3.88
CA SER A 13 -12.91 -5.74 -4.96
C SER A 13 -11.93 -4.82 -5.72
N LEU A 14 -10.64 -4.84 -5.38
CA LEU A 14 -9.63 -4.03 -6.06
C LEU A 14 -9.55 -4.36 -7.55
N THR A 15 -9.15 -3.38 -8.34
CA THR A 15 -8.89 -3.59 -9.76
C THR A 15 -7.66 -4.48 -9.98
N GLU A 16 -7.57 -5.12 -11.14
CA GLU A 16 -6.40 -5.94 -11.52
C GLU A 16 -5.07 -5.17 -11.46
N SER A 17 -5.09 -3.87 -11.74
CA SER A 17 -3.91 -3.00 -11.61
C SER A 17 -3.49 -2.84 -10.15
N GLN A 18 -4.44 -2.57 -9.27
CA GLN A 18 -4.20 -2.41 -7.83
C GLN A 18 -3.74 -3.72 -7.19
N LYS A 19 -4.33 -4.86 -7.59
CA LYS A 19 -3.89 -6.19 -7.15
C LYS A 19 -2.44 -6.45 -7.55
N ARG A 20 -2.07 -6.20 -8.82
CA ARG A 20 -0.67 -6.33 -9.27
C ARG A 20 0.28 -5.44 -8.50
N LEU A 21 -0.11 -4.20 -8.21
CA LEU A 21 0.70 -3.29 -7.41
C LEU A 21 0.97 -3.85 -6.01
N TRP A 22 -0.05 -4.36 -5.34
CA TRP A 22 0.07 -5.02 -4.04
C TRP A 22 0.93 -6.29 -4.09
N LEU A 23 0.73 -7.16 -5.08
CA LEU A 23 1.51 -8.38 -5.23
C LEU A 23 3.00 -8.07 -5.43
N ASN A 24 3.31 -7.05 -6.24
CA ASN A 24 4.67 -6.57 -6.41
C ASN A 24 5.24 -6.03 -5.10
N PHE A 25 4.49 -5.16 -4.40
CA PHE A 25 4.90 -4.61 -3.10
C PHE A 25 5.21 -5.73 -2.09
N ILE A 26 4.32 -6.72 -1.97
CA ILE A 26 4.50 -7.86 -1.06
C ILE A 26 5.74 -8.68 -1.42
N GLN A 27 6.06 -8.84 -2.71
CA GLN A 27 7.24 -9.59 -3.14
C GLN A 27 8.56 -8.87 -2.87
N ILE A 28 8.56 -7.53 -2.96
CA ILE A 28 9.78 -6.73 -2.78
C ILE A 28 10.03 -6.26 -1.35
N THR A 29 9.03 -6.34 -0.46
CA THR A 29 9.17 -6.01 0.96
C THR A 29 9.84 -7.19 1.69
N PRO A 30 11.11 -7.06 2.09
CA PRO A 30 11.85 -8.16 2.73
C PRO A 30 11.53 -8.28 4.22
N ASP A 31 10.93 -7.25 4.82
CA ASP A 31 10.67 -7.14 6.24
C ASP A 31 9.30 -7.76 6.62
N PRO A 32 9.29 -8.85 7.41
CA PRO A 32 8.05 -9.48 7.84
C PRO A 32 7.20 -8.62 8.79
N GLU A 33 7.81 -7.72 9.57
CA GLU A 33 7.06 -6.85 10.50
C GLU A 33 6.20 -5.83 9.73
N SER A 34 6.76 -5.22 8.69
CA SER A 34 6.00 -4.35 7.78
C SER A 34 4.80 -5.04 7.14
N LEU A 35 4.93 -6.31 6.74
CA LEU A 35 3.80 -7.09 6.21
C LEU A 35 2.79 -7.43 7.31
N LYS A 36 3.24 -7.61 8.56
CA LYS A 36 2.36 -7.86 9.70
C LYS A 36 1.48 -6.64 9.98
N ASP A 37 2.06 -5.44 10.00
CA ASP A 37 1.32 -4.22 10.28
C ASP A 37 0.23 -3.95 9.23
N ILE A 38 0.52 -4.25 7.96
CA ILE A 38 -0.47 -4.12 6.88
C ILE A 38 -1.59 -5.15 7.04
N LEU A 39 -1.24 -6.39 7.39
CA LEU A 39 -2.23 -7.43 7.65
C LEU A 39 -3.14 -7.06 8.83
N ASP A 40 -2.57 -6.58 9.92
CA ASP A 40 -3.29 -6.13 11.11
C ASP A 40 -4.20 -4.93 10.77
N ALA A 41 -3.76 -4.03 9.88
CA ALA A 41 -4.57 -2.92 9.38
C ALA A 41 -5.76 -3.41 8.52
N PHE A 42 -5.56 -4.40 7.64
CA PHE A 42 -6.66 -4.97 6.85
C PHE A 42 -7.68 -5.72 7.69
N GLU A 43 -7.23 -6.40 8.75
CA GLU A 43 -8.11 -7.17 9.64
C GLU A 43 -8.89 -6.28 10.61
N SER A 44 -8.37 -5.10 10.96
CA SER A 44 -9.01 -4.17 11.90
C SER A 44 -10.14 -3.34 11.29
N ASP A 45 -9.99 -2.84 10.05
CA ASP A 45 -11.05 -2.14 9.32
C ASP A 45 -10.94 -2.41 7.81
N PRO A 46 -11.98 -2.99 7.17
CA PRO A 46 -12.01 -3.18 5.72
C PRO A 46 -11.74 -1.92 4.89
N LYS A 47 -12.05 -0.72 5.41
CA LYS A 47 -11.75 0.55 4.75
C LYS A 47 -10.25 0.83 4.61
N ASN A 48 -9.42 0.24 5.48
CA ASN A 48 -7.97 0.39 5.41
C ASN A 48 -7.40 -0.17 4.12
N LEU A 49 -8.04 -1.19 3.53
CA LEU A 49 -7.60 -1.71 2.24
C LEU A 49 -7.67 -0.65 1.14
N GLU A 50 -8.78 0.07 1.03
CA GLU A 50 -8.94 1.13 0.03
C GLU A 50 -7.96 2.30 0.30
N LEU A 51 -7.87 2.74 1.54
CA LEU A 51 -6.98 3.84 1.95
C LEU A 51 -5.51 3.51 1.68
N LEU A 52 -5.05 2.33 2.09
CA LEU A 52 -3.67 1.90 1.87
C LEU A 52 -3.38 1.64 0.40
N THR A 53 -4.38 1.21 -0.38
CA THR A 53 -4.24 1.06 -1.83
C THR A 53 -4.04 2.42 -2.50
N ASP A 54 -4.84 3.44 -2.18
CA ASP A 54 -4.67 4.79 -2.73
C ASP A 54 -3.28 5.35 -2.38
N ASN A 55 -2.85 5.19 -1.13
CA ASN A 55 -1.51 5.59 -0.69
C ASN A 55 -0.40 4.86 -1.45
N LEU A 56 -0.55 3.55 -1.67
CA LEU A 56 0.42 2.76 -2.44
C LEU A 56 0.48 3.21 -3.91
N GLU A 57 -0.66 3.52 -4.52
CA GLU A 57 -0.73 4.05 -5.90
C GLU A 57 -0.07 5.42 -6.01
N LYS A 58 -0.29 6.31 -5.03
CA LYS A 58 0.37 7.63 -4.97
C LYS A 58 1.89 7.49 -4.86
N LYS A 59 2.38 6.59 -4.00
CA LYS A 59 3.82 6.31 -3.84
C LYS A 59 4.42 5.74 -5.12
N ALA A 60 3.75 4.77 -5.74
CA ALA A 60 4.21 4.18 -7.00
C ALA A 60 4.31 5.23 -8.12
N LYS A 61 3.30 6.10 -8.25
CA LYS A 61 3.33 7.23 -9.20
C LYS A 61 4.48 8.19 -8.90
N ALA A 62 4.69 8.55 -7.63
CA ALA A 62 5.77 9.45 -7.24
C ALA A 62 7.17 8.86 -7.50
N LEU A 63 7.35 7.54 -7.35
CA LEU A 63 8.62 6.86 -7.66
C LEU A 63 8.88 6.70 -9.16
N SER A 64 7.83 6.67 -9.99
CA SER A 64 7.95 6.62 -11.45
C SER A 64 8.18 7.98 -12.11
N ASP A 65 8.06 9.07 -11.35
CA ASP A 65 8.18 10.45 -11.83
C ASP A 65 9.55 11.03 -11.45
N PRO A 66 10.36 11.53 -12.41
CA PRO A 66 11.67 12.11 -12.12
C PRO A 66 11.63 13.46 -11.36
N ASP A 67 10.45 14.01 -11.06
CA ASP A 67 10.29 15.28 -10.31
C ASP A 67 10.12 15.06 -8.80
N ASP A 68 11.22 15.28 -8.05
CA ASP A 68 11.33 15.21 -6.57
C ASP A 68 10.24 15.98 -5.80
N LYS A 69 9.57 16.96 -6.43
CA LYS A 69 8.53 17.77 -5.78
C LYS A 69 7.27 16.96 -5.42
N LYS A 70 6.92 15.94 -6.21
CA LYS A 70 5.74 15.09 -5.92
C LYS A 70 5.99 14.15 -4.75
N TRP A 71 7.23 13.66 -4.59
CA TRP A 71 7.62 12.86 -3.43
C TRP A 71 7.44 13.64 -2.12
N LYS A 72 7.87 14.91 -2.09
CA LYS A 72 7.67 15.78 -0.93
C LYS A 72 6.19 15.99 -0.61
N ALA A 73 5.34 16.15 -1.62
CA ALA A 73 3.90 16.32 -1.42
C ALA A 73 3.23 15.09 -0.78
N VAL A 74 3.61 13.87 -1.20
CA VAL A 74 3.11 12.61 -0.60
C VAL A 74 3.52 12.52 0.87
N VAL A 75 4.79 12.82 1.20
CA VAL A 75 5.29 12.79 2.59
C VAL A 75 4.61 13.86 3.47
N GLU A 76 4.33 15.04 2.93
CA GLU A 76 3.60 16.10 3.66
C GLU A 76 2.13 15.75 3.91
N GLU A 77 1.48 15.06 2.98
CA GLU A 77 0.10 14.60 3.12
C GLU A 77 -0.01 13.53 4.21
N GLU A 78 0.92 12.56 4.24
CA GLU A 78 0.99 11.54 5.30
C GLU A 78 1.22 12.16 6.69
N LYS A 79 2.10 13.18 6.79
CA LYS A 79 2.34 13.90 8.05
C LYS A 79 1.12 14.65 8.58
N LYS A 80 0.21 15.09 7.71
CA LYS A 80 -1.02 15.79 8.13
C LYS A 80 -2.12 14.84 8.59
N ILE A 81 -2.10 13.60 8.12
CA ILE A 81 -3.10 12.58 8.48
C ILE A 81 -2.72 11.88 9.79
N LEU A 82 -1.42 11.71 10.04
CA LEU A 82 -0.87 11.00 11.20
C LEU A 82 -0.37 11.92 12.33
N GLY A 83 -0.50 13.24 12.16
CA GLY A 83 -0.07 14.27 13.11
C GLY A 83 -1.21 14.85 13.92
#